data_AF-A0AAI8FSN1-F1
#
_entry.id   AF-A0AAI8FSN1-F1
#
_cell.length_a   1.000
_cell.length_b   1.000
_cell.length_c   1.000
_cell.angle_alpha   90.00
_cell.angle_beta   90.00
_cell.angle_gamma   90.00
#
_symmetry.space_group_name_H-M   'P 1'
#
loop_
_entity.id
_entity.type
_entity.pdbx_description
1 polymer ?
#
loop_
_entity_poly.entity_id
_entity_poly.type
_entity_poly.pdbx_seq_one_letter_code
_entity_poly.pdbx_strand_id
1 'polypeptide(L)'
;MIPHDNIWHNLSTLTIIMFAMAGIEIIPTFANSVKDAKKNLYYGLMFSAFILLGLYILGTIALNLVASPDTINSASGLMEAFEIIGHRFGWEWFPRLMAFLLTFAELAAVSIWLLAPVVMFFKCTPRGILPEWLHKTNKYDSPKNALVFMGILVTVIVLLTNFLPSVNLMYQALILMATVLYFIPYLYLVVAYIKLMDSTYKYLLGFLVFISTSLGIIFSFQPSSDLTGGYDIFIYEFELILGPVIFIFIGWLLYKFKR
;
A
#
# COMPACT_ATOMS: atom_id res chain seq x y z
N MET A 1 -16.39 14.15 -15.20
CA MET A 1 -16.44 13.22 -14.04
C MET A 1 -17.56 12.19 -14.16
N ILE A 2 -18.16 11.98 -15.34
CA ILE A 2 -18.87 10.73 -15.62
C ILE A 2 -17.80 9.79 -16.17
N PRO A 3 -17.67 8.54 -15.69
CA PRO A 3 -16.79 7.57 -16.34
C PRO A 3 -17.25 7.46 -17.80
N HIS A 4 -16.47 8.04 -18.70
CA HIS A 4 -16.59 7.74 -20.10
C HIS A 4 -15.81 6.43 -20.29
N ASP A 5 -16.52 5.45 -20.81
CA ASP A 5 -16.14 4.07 -21.06
C ASP A 5 -16.15 3.13 -19.84
N ASN A 6 -16.81 1.99 -20.06
CA ASN A 6 -17.01 0.83 -19.19
C ASN A 6 -16.30 0.89 -17.83
N ILE A 7 -17.05 1.11 -16.74
CA ILE A 7 -16.55 1.05 -15.35
C ILE A 7 -15.81 -0.27 -15.05
N TRP A 8 -16.19 -1.31 -15.79
CA TRP A 8 -15.59 -2.63 -15.79
C TRP A 8 -14.15 -2.68 -16.28
N HIS A 9 -13.57 -1.63 -16.90
CA HIS A 9 -12.16 -1.58 -17.28
C HIS A 9 -11.26 -0.95 -16.21
N ASN A 10 -11.84 -0.30 -15.18
CA ASN A 10 -11.11 0.45 -14.17
C ASN A 10 -11.26 -0.12 -12.74
N LEU A 11 -11.62 -1.41 -12.59
CA LEU A 11 -11.86 -1.99 -11.26
C LEU A 11 -10.56 -2.11 -10.45
N SER A 12 -9.43 -2.41 -11.08
CA SER A 12 -8.13 -2.44 -10.39
C SER A 12 -7.72 -1.06 -9.86
N THR A 13 -8.11 0.04 -10.53
CA THR A 13 -7.92 1.40 -10.02
C THR A 13 -8.68 1.64 -8.72
N LEU A 14 -9.88 1.06 -8.55
CA LEU A 14 -10.61 1.12 -7.28
C LEU A 14 -9.84 0.43 -6.16
N THR A 15 -9.21 -0.71 -6.44
CA THR A 15 -8.34 -1.41 -5.50
C THR A 15 -7.16 -0.54 -5.07
N ILE A 16 -6.51 0.16 -6.00
CA ILE A 16 -5.39 1.08 -5.69
C ILE A 16 -5.86 2.18 -4.73
N ILE A 17 -7.06 2.73 -4.94
CA ILE A 17 -7.66 3.72 -4.03
C ILE A 17 -7.94 3.11 -2.66
N MET A 18 -8.40 1.86 -2.60
CA MET A 18 -8.58 1.18 -1.31
C MET A 18 -7.25 0.96 -0.58
N PHE A 19 -6.17 0.65 -1.31
CA PHE A 19 -4.83 0.52 -0.73
C PHE A 19 -4.30 1.85 -0.19
N ALA A 20 -4.66 2.99 -0.78
CA ALA A 20 -4.31 4.30 -0.22
C ALA A 20 -4.89 4.55 1.19
N MET A 21 -5.85 3.73 1.63
CA MET A 21 -6.43 3.74 2.98
C MET A 21 -5.82 2.68 3.92
N ALA A 22 -4.86 1.88 3.44
CA ALA A 22 -4.06 0.97 4.24
C ALA A 22 -3.25 1.74 5.31
N GLY A 23 -2.95 1.10 6.44
CA GLY A 23 -2.10 1.65 7.51
C GLY A 23 -2.88 2.06 8.76
N ILE A 24 -4.21 2.08 8.71
CA ILE A 24 -5.08 2.48 9.82
C ILE A 24 -4.94 1.51 11.03
N GLU A 25 -4.57 0.26 10.81
CA GLU A 25 -4.39 -0.73 11.88
C GLU A 25 -3.20 -0.45 12.80
N ILE A 26 -2.28 0.43 12.39
CA ILE A 26 -1.17 0.88 13.23
C ILE A 26 -1.72 1.77 14.36
N ILE A 27 -2.78 2.52 14.13
CA ILE A 27 -3.30 3.52 15.08
C ILE A 27 -3.74 2.90 16.42
N PRO A 28 -4.50 1.78 16.46
CA PRO A 28 -4.82 1.07 17.69
C PRO A 28 -3.61 0.65 18.54
N THR A 29 -2.43 0.46 17.95
CA THR A 29 -1.23 0.06 18.71
C THR A 29 -0.77 1.14 19.70
N PHE A 30 -1.18 2.40 19.48
CA PHE A 30 -0.93 3.51 20.38
C PHE A 30 -1.99 3.69 21.47
N ALA A 31 -3.01 2.81 21.56
CA ALA A 31 -4.11 2.97 22.51
C ALA A 31 -3.63 3.11 23.96
N ASN A 32 -2.58 2.39 24.37
CA ASN A 32 -2.04 2.48 25.72
C ASN A 32 -1.32 3.81 26.02
N SER A 33 -0.97 4.57 24.98
CA SER A 33 -0.28 5.86 25.08
C SER A 33 -1.22 7.05 24.91
N VAL A 34 -2.53 6.81 24.73
CA VAL A 34 -3.54 7.85 24.49
C VAL A 34 -4.53 7.90 25.66
N LYS A 35 -4.63 9.07 26.30
CA LYS A 35 -5.66 9.33 27.31
C LYS A 35 -7.04 9.11 26.71
N ASP A 36 -7.94 8.42 27.43
CA ASP A 36 -9.30 8.12 26.96
C ASP A 36 -9.33 7.50 25.55
N ALA A 37 -8.44 6.54 25.29
CA ALA A 37 -8.17 5.95 23.97
C ALA A 37 -9.43 5.63 23.16
N LYS A 38 -10.44 5.02 23.77
CA LYS A 38 -11.72 4.68 23.11
C LYS A 38 -12.37 5.90 22.43
N LYS A 39 -12.37 7.05 23.11
CA LYS A 39 -12.98 8.29 22.63
C LYS A 39 -12.03 9.03 21.71
N ASN A 40 -10.80 9.24 22.15
CA ASN A 40 -9.85 10.10 21.46
C ASN A 40 -9.29 9.48 20.17
N LEU A 41 -9.06 8.15 20.15
CA LEU A 41 -8.71 7.47 18.90
C LEU A 41 -9.87 7.50 17.91
N TYR A 42 -11.11 7.29 18.37
CA TYR A 42 -12.28 7.32 17.48
C TYR A 42 -12.45 8.68 16.78
N TYR A 43 -12.47 9.78 17.55
CA TYR A 43 -12.60 11.11 16.96
C TYR A 43 -11.36 11.52 16.16
N GLY A 44 -10.16 11.15 16.63
CA GLY A 44 -8.92 11.40 15.90
C GLY A 44 -8.91 10.71 14.54
N LEU A 45 -9.35 9.45 14.48
CA LEU A 45 -9.49 8.69 13.24
C LEU A 45 -10.50 9.34 12.30
N MET A 46 -11.69 9.67 12.79
CA MET A 46 -12.74 10.30 11.97
C MET A 46 -12.28 11.64 11.39
N PHE A 47 -11.67 12.49 12.21
CA PHE A 47 -11.17 13.80 11.78
C PHE A 47 -10.05 13.66 10.75
N SER A 48 -9.10 12.75 11.00
CA SER A 48 -7.99 12.48 10.07
C SER A 48 -8.51 11.94 8.73
N ALA A 49 -9.51 11.06 8.74
CA ALA A 49 -10.13 10.52 7.53
C ALA A 49 -10.79 11.61 6.68
N PHE A 50 -11.51 12.57 7.30
CA PHE A 50 -12.11 13.68 6.57
C PHE A 50 -11.07 14.63 5.97
N ILE A 51 -10.00 14.94 6.70
CA ILE A 51 -8.90 15.76 6.17
C ILE A 51 -8.24 15.05 5.00
N LEU A 52 -7.90 13.78 5.16
CA LEU A 52 -7.24 12.98 4.12
C LEU A 52 -8.10 12.91 2.85
N LEU A 53 -9.40 12.62 3.01
CA LEU A 53 -10.35 12.60 1.90
C LEU A 53 -10.43 13.97 1.20
N GLY A 54 -10.51 15.06 1.97
CA GLY A 54 -10.53 16.41 1.43
C GLY A 54 -9.27 16.74 0.63
N LEU A 55 -8.09 16.40 1.16
CA LEU A 55 -6.82 16.61 0.49
C LEU A 55 -6.69 15.78 -0.78
N TYR A 56 -7.13 14.52 -0.78
CA TYR A 56 -7.13 13.68 -1.98
C TYR A 56 -8.05 14.25 -3.07
N ILE A 57 -9.28 14.64 -2.72
CA ILE A 57 -10.22 15.24 -3.67
C ILE A 57 -9.64 16.53 -4.26
N LEU A 58 -9.14 17.43 -3.40
CA LEU A 58 -8.57 18.71 -3.84
C LEU A 58 -7.32 18.53 -4.70
N GLY A 59 -6.41 17.63 -4.30
CA GLY A 59 -5.21 17.31 -5.07
C GLY A 59 -5.54 16.72 -6.43
N THR A 60 -6.52 15.81 -6.49
CA THR A 60 -6.98 15.18 -7.73
C THR A 60 -7.63 16.20 -8.67
N ILE A 61 -8.46 17.09 -8.14
CA ILE A 61 -9.06 18.18 -8.93
C ILE A 61 -7.97 19.10 -9.46
N ALA A 62 -7.02 19.51 -8.61
CA ALA A 62 -5.92 20.38 -9.02
C ALA A 62 -5.09 19.76 -10.14
N LEU A 63 -4.76 18.47 -10.03
CA LEU A 63 -4.00 17.73 -11.04
C LEU A 63 -4.76 17.70 -12.38
N ASN A 64 -6.05 17.35 -12.36
CA ASN A 64 -6.89 17.23 -13.55
C ASN A 64 -7.21 18.58 -14.23
N LEU A 65 -7.08 19.71 -13.51
CA LEU A 65 -7.18 21.04 -14.12
C LEU A 65 -5.92 21.42 -14.91
N VAL A 66 -4.78 20.83 -14.56
CA VAL A 66 -3.49 21.11 -15.18
C VAL A 66 -3.26 20.20 -16.39
N ALA A 67 -3.60 18.92 -16.26
CA ALA A 67 -3.26 17.91 -17.25
C ALA A 67 -4.40 16.87 -17.40
N SER A 68 -4.56 16.35 -18.61
CA SER A 68 -5.63 15.38 -18.91
C SER A 68 -5.26 14.01 -18.34
N PRO A 69 -6.20 13.25 -17.76
CA PRO A 69 -5.95 11.88 -17.30
C PRO A 69 -5.32 10.99 -18.38
N ASP A 70 -5.69 11.19 -19.65
CA ASP A 70 -5.22 10.37 -20.78
C ASP A 70 -3.76 10.66 -21.17
N THR A 71 -3.22 11.79 -20.73
CA THR A 71 -1.87 12.26 -21.11
C THR A 71 -0.84 12.08 -20.03
N ILE A 72 -1.26 11.67 -18.83
CA ILE A 72 -0.40 11.60 -17.65
C ILE A 72 -0.08 10.14 -17.30
N ASN A 73 1.19 9.86 -17.03
CA ASN A 73 1.60 8.55 -16.54
C ASN A 73 1.27 8.36 -15.05
N SER A 74 0.81 7.18 -14.62
CA SER A 74 0.42 6.96 -13.22
C SER A 74 1.59 7.05 -12.24
N ALA A 75 2.81 6.69 -12.68
CA ALA A 75 4.00 6.72 -11.84
C ALA A 75 4.64 8.13 -11.73
N SER A 76 4.60 8.94 -12.80
CA SER A 76 5.26 10.25 -12.88
C SER A 76 4.31 11.44 -12.90
N GLY A 77 3.01 11.22 -12.68
CA GLY A 77 2.01 12.22 -13.03
C GLY A 77 2.06 13.55 -12.28
N LEU A 78 2.52 13.54 -11.02
CA LEU A 78 2.79 14.78 -10.29
C LEU A 78 3.91 15.60 -10.94
N MET A 79 4.95 14.93 -11.43
CA MET A 79 6.09 15.59 -12.07
C MET A 79 5.67 16.20 -13.42
N GLU A 80 4.96 15.43 -14.24
CA GLU A 80 4.44 15.91 -15.52
C GLU A 80 3.54 17.15 -15.35
N ALA A 81 2.72 17.17 -14.29
CA ALA A 81 1.91 18.35 -13.97
C ALA A 81 2.75 19.56 -13.58
N PHE A 82 3.81 19.39 -12.79
CA PHE A 82 4.71 20.49 -12.46
C PHE A 82 5.47 20.99 -13.69
N GLU A 83 5.84 20.12 -14.62
CA GLU A 83 6.43 20.51 -15.92
C GLU A 83 5.46 21.38 -16.73
N ILE A 84 4.20 20.95 -16.86
CA ILE A 84 3.17 21.71 -17.57
C ILE A 84 2.95 23.10 -16.93
N ILE A 85 2.90 23.17 -15.60
CA ILE A 85 2.81 24.43 -14.87
C ILE A 85 4.05 25.29 -15.15
N GLY A 86 5.25 24.72 -14.99
CA GLY A 86 6.52 25.41 -15.22
C GLY A 86 6.59 26.02 -16.62
N HIS A 87 6.25 25.26 -17.65
CA HIS A 87 6.20 25.74 -19.03
C HIS A 87 5.14 26.83 -19.24
N ARG A 88 3.95 26.69 -18.65
CA ARG A 88 2.87 27.69 -18.78
C ARG A 88 3.25 29.05 -18.18
N PHE A 89 3.99 29.06 -17.07
CA PHE A 89 4.43 30.28 -16.40
C PHE A 89 5.84 30.75 -16.80
N GLY A 90 6.53 30.03 -17.69
CA GLY A 90 7.93 30.31 -18.07
C GLY A 90 8.94 30.05 -16.95
N TRP A 91 8.60 29.21 -15.97
CA TRP A 91 9.44 28.86 -14.83
C TRP A 91 10.16 27.53 -15.03
N GLU A 92 11.19 27.51 -15.88
CA GLU A 92 11.98 26.29 -16.15
C GLU A 92 12.74 25.73 -14.93
N TRP A 93 12.84 26.49 -13.85
CA TRP A 93 13.43 26.05 -12.58
C TRP A 93 12.42 25.32 -11.69
N PHE A 94 11.13 25.57 -11.86
CA PHE A 94 10.08 25.11 -10.96
C PHE A 94 9.96 23.57 -10.93
N PRO A 95 9.92 22.86 -12.07
CA PRO A 95 9.83 21.40 -12.06
C PRO A 95 11.05 20.76 -11.36
N ARG A 96 12.26 21.30 -11.58
CA ARG A 96 13.49 20.81 -10.94
C ARG A 96 13.47 20.98 -9.42
N LEU A 97 12.97 22.12 -8.93
CA LEU A 97 12.80 22.32 -7.50
C LEU A 97 11.78 21.34 -6.92
N MET A 98 10.64 21.17 -7.59
CA MET A 98 9.60 20.24 -7.12
C MET A 98 10.10 18.80 -7.11
N ALA A 99 10.84 18.37 -8.13
CA ALA A 99 11.49 17.05 -8.18
C ALA A 99 12.42 16.82 -6.98
N PHE A 100 13.23 17.83 -6.63
CA PHE A 100 14.10 17.78 -5.46
C PHE A 100 13.29 17.62 -4.17
N LEU A 101 12.27 18.45 -3.95
CA LEU A 101 11.42 18.40 -2.76
C LEU A 101 10.66 17.07 -2.64
N LEU A 102 10.08 16.58 -3.75
CA LEU A 102 9.41 15.29 -3.81
C LEU A 102 10.36 14.16 -3.46
N THR A 103 11.59 14.18 -3.99
CA THR A 103 12.60 13.15 -3.68
C THR A 103 12.89 13.10 -2.17
N PHE A 104 13.06 14.26 -1.52
CA PHE A 104 13.28 14.29 -0.06
C PHE A 104 12.04 13.82 0.72
N ALA A 105 10.84 14.19 0.27
CA ALA A 105 9.60 13.74 0.90
C ALA A 105 9.45 12.21 0.81
N GLU A 106 9.69 11.62 -0.36
CA GLU A 106 9.63 10.18 -0.58
C GLU A 106 10.73 9.42 0.16
N LEU A 107 11.96 9.94 0.20
CA LEU A 107 13.05 9.35 1.00
C LEU A 107 12.70 9.31 2.50
N ALA A 108 12.10 10.38 3.01
CA ALA A 108 11.62 10.41 4.39
C ALA A 108 10.49 9.41 4.61
N ALA A 109 9.51 9.34 3.70
CA ALA A 109 8.40 8.40 3.77
C ALA A 109 8.89 6.94 3.75
N VAL A 110 9.72 6.57 2.78
CA VAL A 110 10.31 5.22 2.65
C VAL A 110 11.09 4.84 3.91
N SER A 111 11.84 5.77 4.50
CA SER A 111 12.60 5.51 5.73
C SER A 111 11.68 5.14 6.90
N ILE A 112 10.55 5.84 7.06
CA ILE A 112 9.57 5.56 8.11
C ILE A 112 8.86 4.23 7.85
N TRP A 113 8.40 4.02 6.62
CA TRP A 113 7.67 2.82 6.21
C TRP A 113 8.53 1.56 6.17
N LEU A 114 9.85 1.68 6.03
CA LEU A 114 10.76 0.54 6.13
C LEU A 114 11.07 0.18 7.59
N LEU A 115 11.23 1.18 8.45
CA LEU A 115 11.58 0.94 9.85
C LEU A 115 10.39 0.45 10.68
N ALA A 116 9.23 1.10 10.57
CA ALA A 116 8.09 0.84 11.45
C ALA A 116 7.57 -0.61 11.42
N PRO A 117 7.22 -1.20 10.25
CA PRO A 117 6.68 -2.56 10.20
C PRO A 117 7.74 -3.61 10.54
N VAL A 118 9.01 -3.39 10.16
CA VAL A 118 10.09 -4.32 10.50
C VAL A 118 10.32 -4.33 12.01
N VAL A 119 10.47 -3.17 12.64
CA VAL A 119 10.64 -3.12 14.09
C VAL A 119 9.43 -3.71 14.81
N MET A 120 8.21 -3.36 14.39
CA MET A 120 6.99 -3.89 14.99
C MET A 120 6.89 -5.42 14.83
N PHE A 121 7.06 -5.94 13.61
CA PHE A 121 6.96 -7.37 13.32
C PHE A 121 7.98 -8.18 14.12
N PHE A 122 9.26 -7.78 14.11
CA PHE A 122 10.32 -8.53 14.78
C PHE A 122 10.30 -8.37 16.30
N LYS A 123 9.79 -7.26 16.86
CA LYS A 123 9.60 -7.12 18.31
C LYS A 123 8.35 -7.85 18.83
N CYS A 124 7.28 -7.90 18.04
CA CYS A 124 6.03 -8.55 18.43
C CYS A 124 6.03 -10.06 18.16
N THR A 125 6.98 -10.59 17.40
CA THR A 125 7.07 -12.03 17.14
C THR A 125 7.70 -12.78 18.32
N PRO A 126 7.01 -13.78 18.90
CA PRO A 126 7.60 -14.63 19.93
C PRO A 126 8.91 -15.30 19.48
N ARG A 127 9.85 -15.45 20.42
CA ARG A 127 11.06 -16.25 20.18
C ARG A 127 10.70 -17.69 19.79
N GLY A 128 11.51 -18.30 18.94
CA GLY A 128 11.28 -19.65 18.39
C GLY A 128 10.51 -19.69 17.06
N ILE A 129 9.77 -18.62 16.69
CA ILE A 129 9.06 -18.55 15.40
C ILE A 129 9.99 -18.14 14.25
N LEU A 130 10.82 -17.11 14.48
CA LEU A 130 11.80 -16.65 13.50
C LEU A 130 13.19 -17.16 13.87
N PRO A 131 14.08 -17.36 12.87
CA PRO A 131 15.49 -17.65 13.11
C PRO A 131 16.12 -16.71 14.14
N GLU A 132 16.82 -17.25 15.14
CA GLU A 132 17.43 -16.47 16.24
C GLU A 132 18.35 -15.34 15.78
N TRP A 133 18.99 -15.50 14.62
CA TRP A 133 19.84 -14.45 14.07
C TRP A 133 19.07 -13.19 13.66
N LEU A 134 17.78 -13.27 13.32
CA LEU A 134 16.95 -12.13 12.97
C LEU A 134 16.55 -11.28 14.20
N HIS A 135 16.49 -11.88 15.38
CA HIS A 135 16.21 -11.17 16.64
C HIS A 135 17.43 -10.43 17.20
N LYS A 136 18.62 -10.59 16.60
CA LYS A 136 19.83 -9.89 17.06
C LYS A 136 19.69 -8.38 16.87
N THR A 137 19.76 -7.65 17.98
CA THR A 137 19.74 -6.19 18.00
C THR A 137 21.15 -5.61 18.03
N ASN A 138 21.27 -4.33 17.66
CA ASN A 138 22.51 -3.56 17.82
C ASN A 138 22.57 -2.86 19.19
N LYS A 139 23.60 -2.03 19.40
CA LYS A 139 23.81 -1.26 20.64
C LYS A 139 22.67 -0.28 21.00
N TYR A 140 21.75 -0.02 20.09
CA TYR A 140 20.59 0.87 20.26
C TYR A 140 19.27 0.09 20.34
N ASP A 141 19.31 -1.22 20.58
CA ASP A 141 18.13 -2.10 20.60
C ASP A 141 17.33 -2.13 19.27
N SER A 142 17.98 -1.75 18.17
CA SER A 142 17.40 -1.81 16.83
C SER A 142 17.67 -3.19 16.20
N PRO A 143 16.67 -3.86 15.60
CA PRO A 143 16.80 -5.21 15.02
C PRO A 143 17.58 -5.16 13.70
N LYS A 144 18.90 -4.94 13.81
CA LYS A 144 19.82 -4.72 12.67
C LYS A 144 19.70 -5.80 11.60
N ASN A 145 19.70 -7.07 12.01
CA ASN A 145 19.70 -8.19 11.07
C ASN A 145 18.39 -8.30 10.30
N ALA A 146 17.26 -8.05 10.96
CA ALA A 146 15.96 -7.97 10.33
C ALA A 146 15.88 -6.83 9.30
N LEU A 147 16.39 -5.65 9.65
CA LEU A 147 16.42 -4.49 8.75
C LEU A 147 17.27 -4.75 7.51
N VAL A 148 18.45 -5.34 7.66
CA VAL A 148 19.31 -5.71 6.53
C VAL A 148 18.65 -6.78 5.67
N PHE A 149 18.04 -7.80 6.27
CA PHE A 149 17.32 -8.85 5.54
C PHE A 149 16.17 -8.26 4.72
N MET A 150 15.36 -7.38 5.30
CA MET A 150 14.26 -6.72 4.60
C MET A 150 14.75 -5.79 3.49
N GLY A 151 15.86 -5.07 3.71
CA GLY A 151 16.48 -4.27 2.65
C GLY A 151 16.90 -5.13 1.44
N ILE A 152 17.58 -6.25 1.68
CA ILE A 152 17.97 -7.20 0.62
C ILE A 152 16.72 -7.74 -0.10
N LEU A 153 15.69 -8.13 0.65
CA LEU A 153 14.45 -8.68 0.10
C LEU A 153 13.77 -7.67 -0.83
N VAL A 154 13.61 -6.41 -0.39
CA VAL A 154 13.01 -5.34 -1.21
C VAL A 154 13.84 -5.08 -2.46
N THR A 155 15.18 -5.04 -2.36
CA THR A 155 16.04 -4.89 -3.54
C THR A 155 15.84 -6.02 -4.55
N VAL A 156 15.74 -7.27 -4.09
CA VAL A 156 15.48 -8.41 -4.98
C VAL A 156 14.12 -8.30 -5.66
N ILE A 157 13.06 -7.94 -4.93
CA ILE A 157 11.71 -7.76 -5.50
C ILE A 157 11.73 -6.69 -6.60
N VAL A 158 12.35 -5.53 -6.34
CA VAL A 158 12.46 -4.45 -7.33
C VAL A 158 13.25 -4.87 -8.56
N LEU A 159 14.34 -5.64 -8.39
CA LEU A 159 15.10 -6.18 -9.52
C LEU A 159 14.28 -7.18 -10.34
N LEU A 160 13.47 -8.01 -9.70
CA LEU A 160 12.60 -8.97 -10.39
C LEU A 160 11.47 -8.27 -11.14
N THR A 161 10.94 -7.14 -10.67
CA THR A 161 9.87 -6.44 -11.40
C THR A 161 10.35 -5.72 -12.67
N ASN A 162 11.67 -5.60 -12.91
CA ASN A 162 12.22 -4.99 -14.14
C ASN A 162 11.96 -5.80 -15.42
N PHE A 163 11.31 -6.97 -15.35
CA PHE A 163 10.95 -7.74 -16.53
C PHE A 163 9.71 -7.21 -17.26
N LEU A 164 8.93 -6.30 -16.65
CA LEU A 164 7.79 -5.66 -17.30
C LEU A 164 8.23 -4.54 -18.28
N PRO A 165 7.53 -4.37 -19.41
CA PRO A 165 7.98 -3.50 -20.49
C PRO A 165 7.87 -1.99 -20.19
N SER A 166 7.19 -1.59 -19.11
CA SER A 166 7.05 -0.18 -18.74
C SER A 166 7.09 0.06 -17.24
N VAL A 167 7.58 1.23 -16.83
CA VAL A 167 7.59 1.69 -15.44
C VAL A 167 6.19 1.78 -14.86
N ASN A 168 5.20 2.16 -15.69
CA ASN A 168 3.81 2.23 -15.25
C ASN A 168 3.26 0.86 -14.86
N LEU A 169 3.53 -0.16 -15.68
CA LEU A 169 3.10 -1.53 -15.41
C LEU A 169 3.80 -2.11 -14.19
N MET A 170 5.11 -1.86 -14.02
CA MET A 170 5.84 -2.22 -12.80
C MET A 170 5.21 -1.60 -11.56
N TYR A 171 4.93 -0.30 -11.60
CA TYR A 171 4.33 0.43 -10.50
C TYR A 171 2.94 -0.13 -10.14
N GLN A 172 2.08 -0.35 -11.13
CA GLN A 172 0.75 -0.93 -10.92
C GLN A 172 0.82 -2.35 -10.36
N ALA A 173 1.65 -3.23 -10.93
CA ALA A 173 1.83 -4.61 -10.47
C ALA A 173 2.30 -4.67 -9.02
N LEU A 174 3.30 -3.84 -8.66
CA LEU A 174 3.81 -3.76 -7.29
C LEU A 174 2.75 -3.30 -6.29
N ILE A 175 1.97 -2.27 -6.62
CA ILE A 175 0.90 -1.77 -5.75
C ILE A 175 -0.19 -2.81 -5.58
N LEU A 176 -0.63 -3.45 -6.66
CA LEU A 176 -1.70 -4.44 -6.60
C LEU A 176 -1.26 -5.70 -5.85
N MET A 177 0.00 -6.12 -6.04
CA MET A 177 0.59 -7.20 -5.24
C MET A 177 0.65 -6.84 -3.75
N ALA A 178 1.11 -5.63 -3.42
CA ALA A 178 1.11 -5.14 -2.05
C ALA A 178 -0.33 -5.09 -1.48
N THR A 179 -1.30 -4.68 -2.29
CA THR A 179 -2.72 -4.61 -1.90
C THR A 179 -3.27 -5.98 -1.54
N VAL A 180 -3.06 -6.99 -2.38
CA VAL A 180 -3.50 -8.36 -2.11
C VAL A 180 -2.85 -8.89 -0.84
N LEU A 181 -1.54 -8.72 -0.68
CA LEU A 181 -0.80 -9.10 0.53
C LEU A 181 -1.35 -8.43 1.79
N TYR A 182 -1.76 -7.17 1.69
CA TYR A 182 -2.29 -6.38 2.79
C TYR A 182 -3.71 -6.79 3.19
N PHE A 183 -4.55 -7.09 2.19
CA PHE A 183 -5.97 -7.35 2.41
C PHE A 183 -6.22 -8.73 3.00
N ILE A 184 -5.32 -9.69 2.79
CA ILE A 184 -5.41 -11.03 3.40
C ILE A 184 -5.43 -10.95 4.94
N PRO A 185 -4.46 -10.31 5.63
CA PRO A 185 -4.54 -10.00 7.06
C PRO A 185 -5.83 -9.31 7.49
N TYR A 186 -6.33 -8.36 6.70
CA TYR A 186 -7.58 -7.65 7.01
C TYR A 186 -8.80 -8.59 7.03
N LEU A 187 -8.87 -9.57 6.12
CA LEU A 187 -9.93 -10.58 6.18
C LEU A 187 -9.91 -11.35 7.50
N TYR A 188 -8.73 -11.74 8.00
CA TYR A 188 -8.62 -12.39 9.31
C TYR A 188 -9.05 -11.47 10.46
N LEU A 189 -8.65 -10.19 10.42
CA LEU A 189 -9.04 -9.20 11.42
C LEU A 189 -10.56 -8.98 11.45
N VAL A 190 -11.21 -8.91 10.28
CA VAL A 190 -12.65 -8.72 10.17
C VAL A 190 -13.40 -9.96 10.67
N VAL A 191 -12.94 -11.16 10.33
CA VAL A 191 -13.53 -12.40 10.85
C VAL A 191 -13.39 -12.47 12.38
N ALA A 192 -12.25 -12.08 12.94
CA ALA A 192 -12.06 -11.99 14.38
C ALA A 192 -13.00 -10.95 15.02
N TYR A 193 -13.13 -9.77 14.40
CA TYR A 193 -14.04 -8.71 14.85
C TYR A 193 -15.49 -9.17 14.87
N ILE A 194 -15.96 -9.85 13.82
CA ILE A 194 -17.31 -10.41 13.73
C ILE A 194 -17.55 -11.42 14.87
N LYS A 195 -16.59 -12.31 15.14
CA LYS A 195 -16.70 -13.32 16.22
C LYS A 195 -16.71 -12.73 17.63
N LEU A 196 -16.13 -11.54 17.82
CA LEU A 196 -15.97 -10.92 19.14
C LEU A 196 -17.12 -9.96 19.51
N MET A 197 -18.02 -9.63 18.58
CA MET A 197 -19.04 -8.60 18.78
C MET A 197 -20.43 -9.19 18.96
N ASP A 198 -21.17 -8.74 19.96
CA ASP A 198 -22.56 -9.17 20.23
C ASP A 198 -23.60 -8.12 19.82
N SER A 199 -23.43 -7.47 18.66
CA SER A 199 -24.37 -6.43 18.20
C SER A 199 -24.61 -6.53 16.70
N THR A 200 -25.89 -6.64 16.31
CA THR A 200 -26.33 -6.74 14.90
C THR A 200 -25.75 -5.65 14.00
N TYR A 201 -25.68 -4.41 14.51
CA TYR A 201 -25.05 -3.30 13.77
C TYR A 201 -23.56 -3.54 13.49
N LYS A 202 -22.83 -4.06 14.48
CA LYS A 202 -21.40 -4.38 14.33
C LYS A 202 -21.17 -5.58 13.42
N TYR A 203 -22.06 -6.57 13.45
CA TYR A 203 -22.06 -7.67 12.48
C TYR A 203 -22.21 -7.15 11.05
N LEU A 204 -23.18 -6.26 10.81
CA LEU A 204 -23.39 -5.65 9.50
C LEU A 204 -22.13 -4.89 9.04
N LEU A 205 -21.54 -4.07 9.91
CA LEU A 205 -20.30 -3.35 9.59
C LEU A 205 -19.16 -4.32 9.24
N GLY A 206 -18.94 -5.36 10.05
CA GLY A 206 -17.90 -6.36 9.78
C GLY A 206 -18.14 -7.05 8.44
N PHE A 207 -19.38 -7.44 8.15
CA PHE A 207 -19.74 -8.08 6.89
C PHE A 207 -19.51 -7.18 5.67
N LEU A 208 -19.86 -5.89 5.76
CA LEU A 208 -19.60 -4.91 4.70
C LEU A 208 -18.09 -4.75 4.44
N VAL A 209 -17.28 -4.68 5.51
CA VAL A 209 -15.81 -4.60 5.38
C VAL A 209 -15.24 -5.90 4.80
N PHE A 210 -15.81 -7.06 5.15
CA PHE A 210 -15.40 -8.34 4.58
C PHE A 210 -15.65 -8.38 3.07
N ILE A 211 -16.86 -7.98 2.64
CA ILE A 211 -17.21 -7.92 1.22
C ILE A 211 -16.31 -6.91 0.50
N SER A 212 -16.15 -5.70 1.02
CA SER A 212 -15.33 -4.68 0.36
C SER A 212 -13.88 -5.12 0.20
N THR A 213 -13.28 -5.68 1.25
CA THR A 213 -11.90 -6.21 1.23
C THR A 213 -11.77 -7.35 0.23
N SER A 214 -12.76 -8.27 0.19
CA SER A 214 -12.78 -9.39 -0.76
C SER A 214 -12.91 -8.90 -2.20
N LEU A 215 -13.78 -7.92 -2.46
CA LEU A 215 -13.91 -7.29 -3.78
C LEU A 215 -12.63 -6.60 -4.19
N GLY A 216 -11.93 -5.90 -3.28
CA GLY A 216 -10.64 -5.28 -3.58
C GLY A 216 -9.59 -6.30 -4.03
N ILE A 217 -9.53 -7.47 -3.38
CA ILE A 217 -8.66 -8.58 -3.83
C ILE A 217 -9.07 -9.06 -5.22
N ILE A 218 -10.36 -9.33 -5.45
CA ILE A 218 -10.86 -9.81 -6.75
C ILE A 218 -10.57 -8.80 -7.87
N PHE A 219 -10.84 -7.52 -7.62
CA PHE A 219 -10.61 -6.43 -8.58
C PHE A 219 -9.12 -6.17 -8.84
N SER A 220 -8.23 -6.59 -7.94
CA SER A 220 -6.77 -6.54 -8.19
C SER A 220 -6.35 -7.38 -9.40
N PHE A 221 -7.05 -8.49 -9.63
CA PHE A 221 -6.76 -9.42 -10.73
C PHE A 221 -7.28 -8.94 -12.07
N GLN A 222 -8.00 -7.83 -12.12
CA GLN A 222 -8.37 -7.24 -13.40
C GLN A 222 -7.14 -6.58 -14.04
N PRO A 223 -6.72 -7.01 -15.25
CA PRO A 223 -5.62 -6.38 -15.96
C PRO A 223 -5.93 -4.91 -16.25
N SER A 224 -4.92 -4.05 -16.20
CA SER A 224 -5.09 -2.65 -16.62
C SER A 224 -5.34 -2.57 -18.12
N SER A 225 -6.02 -1.50 -18.56
CA SER A 225 -6.31 -1.24 -19.98
C SER A 225 -5.05 -1.09 -20.85
N ASP A 226 -3.90 -0.83 -20.22
CA ASP A 226 -2.60 -0.69 -20.89
C ASP A 226 -2.03 -2.04 -21.35
N LEU A 227 -2.53 -3.16 -20.80
CA LEU A 227 -2.10 -4.51 -21.15
C LEU A 227 -2.93 -5.04 -22.33
N THR A 228 -2.38 -4.93 -23.54
CA THR A 228 -3.02 -5.39 -24.77
C THR A 228 -2.52 -6.75 -25.25
N GLY A 229 -1.32 -7.18 -24.80
CA GLY A 229 -0.70 -8.46 -25.15
C GLY A 229 -1.04 -9.58 -24.16
N GLY A 230 -1.46 -10.75 -24.65
CA GLY A 230 -1.79 -11.90 -23.80
C GLY A 230 -0.62 -12.45 -22.97
N TYR A 231 0.63 -12.29 -23.44
CA TYR A 231 1.83 -12.65 -22.69
C TYR A 231 2.06 -11.70 -21.50
N ASP A 232 1.86 -10.39 -21.70
CA ASP A 232 2.05 -9.38 -20.65
C ASP A 232 0.96 -9.49 -19.57
N ILE A 233 -0.29 -9.79 -19.97
CA ILE A 233 -1.38 -10.11 -19.04
C ILE A 233 -1.03 -11.34 -18.21
N PHE A 234 -0.50 -12.39 -18.84
CA PHE A 234 -0.10 -13.60 -18.13
C PHE A 234 1.03 -13.33 -17.13
N ILE A 235 2.07 -12.58 -17.51
CA ILE A 235 3.13 -12.19 -16.58
C ILE A 235 2.56 -11.39 -15.41
N TYR A 236 1.71 -10.40 -15.70
CA TYR A 236 1.08 -9.57 -14.68
C TYR A 236 0.28 -10.41 -13.67
N GLU A 237 -0.61 -11.29 -14.13
CA GLU A 237 -1.39 -12.17 -13.26
C GLU A 237 -0.49 -13.14 -12.49
N PHE A 238 0.53 -13.68 -13.16
CA PHE A 238 1.48 -14.59 -12.55
C PHE A 238 2.26 -13.91 -11.42
N GLU A 239 2.81 -12.72 -11.63
CA GLU A 239 3.51 -11.96 -10.58
C GLU A 239 2.57 -11.61 -9.42
N LEU A 240 1.34 -11.19 -9.73
CA LEU A 240 0.32 -10.82 -8.75
C LEU A 240 -0.10 -11.99 -7.85
N ILE A 241 -0.15 -13.22 -8.37
CA ILE A 241 -0.46 -14.44 -7.60
C ILE A 241 0.79 -15.00 -6.91
N LEU A 242 1.89 -15.10 -7.64
CA LEU A 242 3.11 -15.77 -7.18
C LEU A 242 3.69 -15.06 -5.96
N GLY A 243 3.76 -13.73 -5.96
CA GLY A 243 4.27 -12.95 -4.84
C GLY A 243 3.56 -13.31 -3.51
N PRO A 244 2.24 -13.09 -3.40
CA PRO A 244 1.48 -13.45 -2.21
C PRO A 244 1.63 -14.92 -1.80
N VAL A 245 1.57 -15.85 -2.76
CA VAL A 245 1.72 -17.28 -2.49
C VAL A 245 3.08 -17.61 -1.91
N ILE A 246 4.17 -17.06 -2.46
CA ILE A 246 5.53 -17.23 -1.95
C ILE A 246 5.63 -16.72 -0.52
N PHE A 247 5.14 -15.51 -0.23
CA PHE A 247 5.23 -14.94 1.12
C PHE A 247 4.40 -15.72 2.15
N ILE A 248 3.20 -16.18 1.78
CA ILE A 248 2.37 -17.04 2.62
C ILE A 248 3.08 -18.37 2.88
N PHE A 249 3.69 -18.97 1.85
CA PHE A 249 4.42 -20.22 1.98
C PHE A 249 5.67 -20.08 2.85
N ILE A 250 6.42 -18.99 2.72
CA ILE A 250 7.56 -18.67 3.61
C ILE A 250 7.07 -18.53 5.06
N GLY A 251 5.98 -17.80 5.29
CA GLY A 251 5.38 -17.65 6.62
C GLY A 251 4.96 -19.00 7.21
N TRP A 252 4.34 -19.86 6.42
CA TRP A 252 3.96 -21.21 6.83
C TRP A 252 5.18 -22.10 7.13
N LEU A 253 6.23 -22.05 6.32
CA LEU A 253 7.49 -22.77 6.57
C LEU A 253 8.11 -22.34 7.90
N LEU A 254 8.22 -21.03 8.14
CA LEU A 254 8.74 -20.50 9.40
C LEU A 254 7.92 -20.98 10.60
N TYR A 255 6.58 -20.98 10.48
CA TYR A 255 5.71 -21.50 11.53
C TYR A 255 5.87 -23.01 11.76
N LYS A 256 5.98 -23.80 10.69
CA LYS A 256 6.09 -25.27 10.77
C LYS A 256 7.43 -25.72 11.36
N PHE A 257 8.51 -25.02 11.03
CA PHE A 257 9.86 -25.30 11.53
C PHE A 257 10.23 -24.50 12.78
N LYS A 258 9.23 -23.91 13.47
CA LYS A 258 9.43 -23.26 14.76
C LYS A 258 10.13 -24.23 15.72
N ARG A 259 11.25 -23.79 16.29
CA ARG A 259 12.02 -24.54 17.29
C ARG A 259 11.65 -24.09 18.69
#